data_AF-A0A6J6WW14-F1
#
_entry.id   AF-A0A6J6WW14-F1
#
_cell.length_a   1.000
_cell.length_b   1.000
_cell.length_c   1.000
_cell.angle_alpha   90.00
_cell.angle_beta   90.00
_cell.angle_gamma   90.00
#
_symmetry.space_group_name_H-M   'P 1'
#
loop_
_entity.id
_entity.type
_entity.pdbx_description
1 polymer ?
#
loop_
_entity_poly.entity_id
_entity_poly.type
_entity_poly.pdbx_seq_one_letter_code
_entity_poly.pdbx_strand_id
1 'polypeptide(L)'
;MLTQYTITGFDASAHLSEETHNAHINAAKGIWKSIFYSAIGGYILLMAFLFAATQVDTISSFDLAVNPFGGGSVIAVLYTALGGGLAFKLVMIITTAGQIFCVTACLTSCSRMMYAFSRDGAVPGGNLWKKVNKHHVPLNAVLASALGGIVLTLPALWKSPTGAPTAFYAVVSVCVISLYLAFLIPIYQRLKAGDKFKAGAWTLGSKYKWMNIVAIAEISIISIYFILPFSPAGTPGNKDFTWTAVNYAPIVTGGALVILWIWWNLSAKKWFTGPRSNL
;
A
#
# COMPACT_ATOMS: atom_id res chain seq x y z
N MET A 1 9.34 -5.53 -5.13
CA MET A 1 7.98 -5.00 -5.35
C MET A 1 6.95 -5.71 -4.49
N LEU A 2 6.60 -6.97 -4.78
CA LEU A 2 5.58 -7.72 -4.02
C LEU A 2 5.93 -7.95 -2.54
N THR A 3 7.19 -8.19 -2.23
CA THR A 3 7.66 -8.41 -0.84
C THR A 3 7.47 -7.20 0.07
N GLN A 4 7.52 -5.99 -0.48
CA GLN A 4 7.30 -4.76 0.29
C GLN A 4 5.83 -4.48 0.46
N TYR A 5 5.04 -4.75 -0.59
CA TYR A 5 3.59 -4.70 -0.52
C TYR A 5 3.05 -5.62 0.58
N THR A 6 3.59 -6.84 0.73
CA THR A 6 3.15 -7.78 1.78
C THR A 6 3.45 -7.34 3.21
N ILE A 7 4.39 -6.40 3.41
CA ILE A 7 4.73 -5.87 4.73
C ILE A 7 3.87 -4.64 5.07
N THR A 8 3.13 -4.08 4.11
CA THR A 8 2.24 -2.92 4.36
C THR A 8 1.18 -3.21 5.42
N GLY A 9 0.69 -2.17 6.11
CA GLY A 9 -0.32 -2.28 7.17
C GLY A 9 0.25 -2.54 8.57
N PHE A 10 1.57 -2.53 8.75
CA PHE A 10 2.19 -2.63 10.08
C PHE A 10 1.76 -1.50 11.04
N ASP A 11 1.30 -0.36 10.51
CA ASP A 11 0.83 0.82 11.23
C ASP A 11 -0.66 0.73 11.62
N ALA A 12 -1.35 -0.37 11.30
CA ALA A 12 -2.71 -0.64 11.77
C ALA A 12 -2.85 -0.51 13.30
N SER A 13 -1.81 -0.88 14.06
CA SER A 13 -1.78 -0.72 15.51
C SER A 13 -1.74 0.74 15.97
N ALA A 14 -1.28 1.67 15.13
CA ALA A 14 -1.34 3.10 15.39
C ALA A 14 -2.75 3.66 15.17
N HIS A 15 -3.45 3.19 14.12
CA HIS A 15 -4.84 3.62 13.83
C HIS A 15 -5.86 3.17 14.88
N LEU A 16 -5.55 2.10 15.62
CA LEU A 16 -6.35 1.57 16.73
C LEU A 16 -5.81 1.98 18.10
N SER A 17 -4.96 3.01 18.17
CA SER A 17 -4.35 3.42 19.43
C SER A 17 -5.38 3.89 20.46
N GLU A 18 -6.48 4.52 20.02
CA GLU A 18 -7.55 4.97 20.91
C GLU A 18 -8.27 3.80 21.62
N GLU A 19 -8.24 2.60 21.04
CA GLU A 19 -8.87 1.39 21.57
C GLU A 19 -7.84 0.45 22.26
N THR A 20 -6.57 0.82 22.29
CA THR A 20 -5.47 -0.03 22.79
C THR A 20 -5.06 0.36 24.21
N HIS A 21 -5.15 -0.57 25.16
CA HIS A 21 -4.56 -0.39 26.49
C HIS A 21 -3.06 -0.11 26.41
N ASN A 22 -2.60 0.94 27.10
CA ASN A 22 -1.20 1.40 27.06
C ASN A 22 -0.67 1.66 25.64
N ALA A 23 -1.49 2.29 24.79
CA ALA A 23 -1.18 2.59 23.39
C ALA A 23 0.21 3.20 23.16
N HIS A 24 0.68 4.08 24.04
CA HIS A 24 1.98 4.76 23.94
C HIS A 24 3.19 3.80 23.89
N ILE A 25 3.08 2.58 24.41
CA ILE A 25 4.12 1.53 24.31
C ILE A 25 3.66 0.40 23.40
N ASN A 26 2.40 -0.02 23.53
CA ASN A 26 1.90 -1.20 22.85
C ASN A 26 1.72 -0.99 21.34
N ALA A 27 1.37 0.21 20.89
CA ALA A 27 1.29 0.51 19.46
C ALA A 27 2.68 0.41 18.81
N ALA A 28 3.70 1.00 19.44
CA ALA A 28 5.08 0.98 18.95
C ALA A 28 5.69 -0.43 18.94
N LYS A 29 5.50 -1.21 20.02
CA LYS A 29 5.91 -2.62 20.06
C LYS A 29 5.14 -3.47 19.04
N GLY A 30 3.86 -3.15 18.83
CA GLY A 30 3.00 -3.81 17.83
C GLY A 30 3.56 -3.68 16.42
N ILE A 31 3.94 -2.46 16.02
CA ILE A 31 4.57 -2.20 14.71
C ILE A 31 5.83 -3.05 14.52
N TRP A 32 6.71 -3.08 15.52
CA TRP A 32 7.97 -3.82 15.39
C TRP A 32 7.75 -5.33 15.34
N LYS A 33 6.88 -5.86 16.23
CA LYS A 33 6.56 -7.29 16.27
C LYS A 33 5.86 -7.76 14.99
N SER A 34 4.92 -6.97 14.46
CA SER A 34 4.21 -7.34 13.23
C SER A 34 5.17 -7.46 12.06
N ILE A 35 6.08 -6.50 11.88
CA ILE A 35 7.11 -6.56 10.84
C ILE A 35 8.01 -7.79 11.04
N PHE A 36 8.47 -8.05 12.27
CA PHE A 36 9.35 -9.18 12.56
C PHE A 36 8.70 -10.54 12.25
N TYR A 37 7.47 -10.77 12.71
CA TYR A 37 6.76 -12.02 12.45
C TYR A 37 6.37 -12.16 10.97
N SER A 38 5.97 -11.07 10.31
CA SER A 38 5.72 -11.08 8.87
C SER A 38 6.98 -11.38 8.05
N ALA A 39 8.15 -10.92 8.48
CA ALA A 39 9.42 -11.22 7.83
C ALA A 39 9.74 -12.72 7.90
N ILE A 40 9.57 -13.34 9.08
CA ILE A 40 9.82 -14.79 9.26
C ILE A 40 8.81 -15.62 8.45
N GLY A 41 7.51 -15.34 8.62
CA GLY A 41 6.47 -16.08 7.92
C GLY A 41 6.54 -15.90 6.40
N GLY A 42 6.80 -14.67 5.95
CA GLY A 42 7.02 -14.35 4.54
C GLY A 42 8.25 -15.05 3.96
N TYR A 43 9.36 -15.11 4.70
CA TYR A 43 10.55 -15.82 4.26
C TYR A 43 10.30 -17.31 4.06
N ILE A 44 9.66 -17.98 5.02
CA ILE A 44 9.32 -19.41 4.92
C ILE A 44 8.39 -19.66 3.73
N LEU A 45 7.37 -18.81 3.53
CA LEU A 45 6.44 -18.92 2.42
C LEU A 45 7.15 -18.75 1.06
N LEU A 46 8.05 -17.77 0.95
CA LEU A 46 8.83 -17.54 -0.27
C LEU A 46 9.76 -18.71 -0.57
N MET A 47 10.39 -19.32 0.45
CA MET A 47 11.17 -20.55 0.27
C MET A 47 10.30 -21.71 -0.20
N ALA A 48 9.11 -21.89 0.36
CA ALA A 48 8.18 -22.92 -0.09
C ALA A 48 7.80 -22.75 -1.58
N PHE A 49 7.50 -21.51 -2.02
CA PHE A 49 7.24 -21.24 -3.43
C PHE A 49 8.47 -21.45 -4.33
N LEU A 50 9.65 -21.07 -3.85
CA LEU A 50 10.90 -21.28 -4.59
C LEU A 50 11.15 -22.77 -4.86
N PHE A 51 10.96 -23.63 -3.86
CA PHE A 51 11.10 -25.08 -4.02
C PHE A 51 9.96 -25.72 -4.81
N ALA A 52 8.75 -25.13 -4.78
CA ALA A 52 7.62 -25.61 -5.56
C ALA A 52 7.68 -25.22 -7.05
N ALA A 53 8.44 -24.17 -7.40
CA ALA A 53 8.57 -23.65 -8.76
C ALA A 53 9.53 -24.50 -9.61
N THR A 54 9.13 -25.71 -9.96
CA THR A 54 9.96 -26.65 -10.75
C THR A 54 9.92 -26.41 -12.26
N GLN A 55 8.85 -25.81 -12.78
CA GLN A 55 8.66 -25.53 -14.21
C GLN A 55 8.89 -24.05 -14.53
N VAL A 56 10.14 -23.59 -14.40
CA VAL A 56 10.52 -22.17 -14.47
C VAL A 56 10.14 -21.53 -15.82
N ASP A 57 10.31 -22.26 -16.93
CA ASP A 57 10.00 -21.75 -18.28
C ASP A 57 8.51 -21.45 -18.45
N THR A 58 7.65 -22.35 -17.97
CA THR A 58 6.19 -22.16 -17.98
C THR A 58 5.78 -21.01 -17.05
N ILE A 59 6.35 -20.96 -15.83
CA ILE A 59 5.98 -19.98 -14.80
C ILE A 59 6.41 -18.55 -15.20
N SER A 60 7.57 -18.43 -15.84
CA SER A 60 8.16 -17.13 -16.21
C SER A 60 7.69 -16.64 -17.58
N SER A 61 7.01 -17.49 -18.36
CA SER A 61 6.49 -17.10 -19.67
C SER A 61 5.43 -16.01 -19.54
N PHE A 62 5.62 -14.96 -20.35
CA PHE A 62 4.63 -13.90 -20.54
C PHE A 62 3.65 -14.21 -21.69
N ASP A 63 3.86 -15.32 -22.40
CA ASP A 63 2.90 -15.80 -23.40
C ASP A 63 1.67 -16.39 -22.69
N LEU A 64 0.51 -15.78 -22.92
CA LEU A 64 -0.78 -16.20 -22.36
C LEU A 64 -1.22 -17.60 -22.83
N ALA A 65 -0.69 -18.08 -23.96
CA ALA A 65 -0.95 -19.44 -24.43
C ALA A 65 -0.22 -20.49 -23.58
N VAL A 66 0.95 -20.15 -23.04
CA VAL A 66 1.78 -21.02 -22.19
C VAL A 66 1.42 -20.83 -20.72
N ASN A 67 1.21 -19.58 -20.30
CA ASN A 67 0.85 -19.21 -18.94
C ASN A 67 -0.42 -18.34 -18.94
N PRO A 68 -1.60 -18.95 -18.78
CA PRO A 68 -2.86 -18.20 -18.79
C PRO A 68 -3.02 -17.26 -17.60
N PHE A 69 -2.18 -17.37 -16.58
CA PHE A 69 -2.18 -16.53 -15.38
C PHE A 69 -1.24 -15.33 -15.48
N GLY A 70 -0.48 -15.22 -16.58
CA GLY A 70 0.52 -14.18 -16.81
C GLY A 70 1.85 -14.46 -16.10
N GLY A 71 2.94 -14.00 -16.72
CA GLY A 71 4.30 -14.20 -16.25
C GLY A 71 4.53 -13.60 -14.86
N GLY A 72 5.18 -14.36 -13.98
CA GLY A 72 5.51 -13.94 -12.61
C GLY A 72 4.36 -14.02 -11.60
N SER A 73 3.27 -14.72 -11.93
CA SER A 73 2.17 -14.98 -10.99
C SER A 73 2.45 -16.21 -10.11
N VAL A 74 2.17 -16.09 -8.81
CA VAL A 74 2.24 -17.24 -7.87
C VAL A 74 1.17 -18.29 -8.20
N ILE A 75 0.10 -17.88 -8.89
CA ILE A 75 -0.96 -18.78 -9.35
C ILE A 75 -0.38 -19.83 -10.31
N ALA A 76 0.54 -19.45 -11.20
CA ALA A 76 1.21 -20.39 -12.10
C ALA A 76 2.01 -21.45 -11.31
N VAL A 77 2.76 -21.04 -10.27
CA VAL A 77 3.50 -21.95 -9.39
C VAL A 77 2.56 -22.96 -8.73
N LEU A 78 1.47 -22.47 -8.12
CA LEU A 78 0.46 -23.30 -7.46
C LEU A 78 -0.20 -24.26 -8.45
N TYR A 79 -0.52 -23.79 -9.65
CA TYR A 79 -1.15 -24.60 -10.69
C TYR A 79 -0.22 -25.72 -11.17
N THR A 80 1.06 -25.42 -11.42
CA THR A 80 2.04 -26.42 -11.85
C THR A 80 2.37 -27.43 -10.76
N ALA A 81 2.33 -27.03 -9.48
CA ALA A 81 2.67 -27.90 -8.35
C ALA A 81 1.50 -28.79 -7.88
N LEU A 82 0.27 -28.25 -7.83
CA LEU A 82 -0.91 -28.96 -7.32
C LEU A 82 -1.75 -29.61 -8.43
N GLY A 83 -1.55 -29.18 -9.67
CA GLY A 83 -2.45 -29.46 -10.79
C GLY A 83 -3.78 -28.71 -10.67
N GLY A 84 -4.51 -28.53 -11.77
CA GLY A 84 -5.82 -27.84 -11.80
C GLY A 84 -6.98 -28.55 -11.07
N GLY A 85 -6.68 -29.51 -10.20
CA GLY A 85 -7.62 -30.33 -9.45
C GLY A 85 -8.21 -29.65 -8.21
N LEU A 86 -8.79 -30.46 -7.33
CA LEU A 86 -9.49 -29.98 -6.12
C LEU A 86 -8.56 -29.20 -5.17
N ALA A 87 -7.33 -29.67 -4.98
CA ALA A 87 -6.38 -29.03 -4.06
C ALA A 87 -6.04 -27.59 -4.48
N PHE A 88 -5.77 -27.34 -5.76
CA PHE A 88 -5.58 -25.99 -6.29
C PHE A 88 -6.80 -25.10 -6.06
N LYS A 89 -8.01 -25.60 -6.39
CA LYS A 89 -9.26 -24.85 -6.19
C LYS A 89 -9.48 -24.47 -4.73
N LEU A 90 -9.22 -25.39 -3.79
CA LEU A 90 -9.33 -25.12 -2.36
C LEU A 90 -8.35 -24.04 -1.90
N VAL A 91 -7.09 -24.09 -2.35
CA VAL A 91 -6.10 -23.05 -2.04
C VAL A 91 -6.55 -21.69 -2.61
N MET A 92 -7.10 -21.66 -3.82
CA MET A 92 -7.64 -20.43 -4.41
C MET A 92 -8.84 -19.88 -3.63
N ILE A 93 -9.71 -20.72 -3.09
CA ILE A 93 -10.83 -20.29 -2.23
C ILE A 93 -10.30 -19.68 -0.93
N ILE A 94 -9.35 -20.35 -0.27
CA ILE A 94 -8.77 -19.88 1.00
C ILE A 94 -8.07 -18.52 0.80
N THR A 95 -7.25 -18.39 -0.24
CA THR A 95 -6.56 -17.14 -0.55
C THR A 95 -7.54 -16.01 -0.89
N THR A 96 -8.62 -16.31 -1.63
CA THR A 96 -9.69 -15.35 -1.93
C THR A 96 -10.41 -14.90 -0.66
N ALA A 97 -10.75 -15.82 0.24
CA ALA A 97 -11.35 -15.49 1.53
C ALA A 97 -10.43 -14.58 2.36
N GLY A 98 -9.13 -14.86 2.37
CA GLY A 98 -8.11 -14.01 3.00
C GLY A 98 -8.09 -12.58 2.44
N GLN A 99 -8.23 -12.41 1.12
CA GLN A 99 -8.31 -11.08 0.50
C GLN A 99 -9.56 -10.31 0.93
N ILE A 100 -10.70 -10.96 1.13
CA ILE A 100 -11.93 -10.30 1.62
C ILE A 100 -11.71 -9.71 3.02
N PHE A 101 -11.05 -10.45 3.91
CA PHE A 101 -10.70 -9.95 5.25
C PHE A 101 -9.72 -8.78 5.16
N CYS A 102 -8.71 -8.85 4.29
CA CYS A 102 -7.76 -7.76 4.06
C CYS A 102 -8.46 -6.49 3.57
N VAL A 103 -9.31 -6.58 2.55
CA VAL A 103 -10.08 -5.45 2.00
C VAL A 103 -10.96 -4.81 3.08
N THR A 104 -11.62 -5.63 3.90
CA THR A 104 -12.47 -5.13 5.00
C THR A 104 -11.65 -4.36 6.04
N ALA A 105 -10.48 -4.87 6.41
CA ALA A 105 -9.57 -4.18 7.33
C ALA A 105 -9.06 -2.85 6.75
N CYS A 106 -8.66 -2.84 5.46
CA CYS A 106 -8.20 -1.64 4.77
C CYS A 106 -9.30 -0.57 4.67
N LEU A 107 -10.53 -0.94 4.30
CA LEU A 107 -11.67 -0.01 4.24
C LEU A 107 -12.00 0.58 5.62
N THR A 108 -11.91 -0.24 6.66
CA THR A 108 -12.13 0.19 8.04
C THR A 108 -11.07 1.21 8.48
N SER A 109 -9.79 0.92 8.22
CA SER A 109 -8.70 1.85 8.55
C SER A 109 -8.80 3.16 7.75
N CYS A 110 -9.00 3.08 6.43
CA CYS A 110 -9.07 4.26 5.56
C CYS A 110 -10.25 5.18 5.94
N SER A 111 -11.43 4.61 6.18
CA SER A 111 -12.61 5.39 6.56
C SER A 111 -12.47 6.05 7.94
N ARG A 112 -11.81 5.39 8.91
CA ARG A 112 -11.48 5.98 10.22
C ARG A 112 -10.51 7.15 10.10
N MET A 113 -9.45 7.01 9.30
CA MET A 113 -8.53 8.11 9.02
C MET A 113 -9.26 9.29 8.37
N MET A 114 -10.04 9.03 7.32
CA MET A 114 -10.79 10.06 6.62
C MET A 114 -11.80 10.78 7.53
N TYR A 115 -12.46 10.03 8.43
CA TYR A 115 -13.33 10.59 9.46
C TYR A 115 -12.56 11.52 10.42
N ALA A 116 -11.42 11.05 10.96
CA ALA A 116 -10.60 11.83 11.88
C ALA A 116 -10.09 13.14 11.23
N PHE A 117 -9.54 13.06 10.02
CA PHE A 117 -9.11 14.24 9.27
C PHE A 117 -10.28 15.19 8.95
N SER A 118 -11.48 14.65 8.70
CA SER A 118 -12.68 15.45 8.43
C SER A 118 -13.23 16.13 9.67
N ARG A 119 -13.11 15.49 10.85
CA ARG A 119 -13.40 16.09 12.16
C ARG A 119 -12.47 17.27 12.44
N ASP A 120 -11.20 17.13 12.10
CA ASP A 120 -10.19 18.18 12.26
C ASP A 120 -10.28 19.28 11.18
N GLY A 121 -11.24 19.14 10.26
CA GLY A 121 -11.49 20.09 9.17
C GLY A 121 -10.48 20.01 8.02
N ALA A 122 -9.54 19.07 8.05
CA ALA A 122 -8.45 18.96 7.07
C ALA A 122 -8.93 18.56 5.65
N VAL A 123 -10.09 17.93 5.55
CA VAL A 123 -10.63 17.40 4.27
C VAL A 123 -11.63 18.38 3.65
N PRO A 124 -11.50 18.72 2.35
CA PRO A 124 -12.52 19.51 1.65
C PRO A 124 -13.88 18.80 1.73
N GLY A 125 -14.92 19.53 2.12
CA GLY A 125 -16.25 18.94 2.35
C GLY A 125 -16.34 18.07 3.61
N GLY A 126 -15.45 18.26 4.60
CA GLY A 126 -15.40 17.52 5.88
C GLY A 126 -16.75 17.26 6.56
N ASN A 127 -17.73 18.16 6.38
CA ASN A 127 -19.10 17.98 6.89
C ASN A 127 -19.84 16.76 6.34
N LEU A 128 -19.52 16.27 5.14
CA LEU A 128 -20.12 15.08 4.55
C LEU A 128 -19.45 13.80 5.08
N TRP A 129 -18.13 13.83 5.20
CA TRP A 129 -17.29 12.70 5.58
C TRP A 129 -17.33 12.40 7.08
N LYS A 130 -17.58 13.42 7.91
CA LYS A 130 -17.73 13.28 9.37
C LYS A 130 -19.10 12.73 9.82
N LYS A 131 -20.05 12.53 8.91
CA LYS A 131 -21.37 11.98 9.26
C LYS A 131 -21.25 10.49 9.57
N VAL A 132 -21.64 10.12 10.79
CA VAL A 132 -21.74 8.72 11.24
C VAL A 132 -23.19 8.25 11.21
N ASN A 133 -23.40 6.97 10.89
CA ASN A 133 -24.73 6.35 10.94
C ASN A 133 -25.09 5.86 12.35
N LYS A 134 -26.27 5.23 12.50
CA LYS A 134 -26.77 4.65 13.76
C LYS A 134 -25.82 3.62 14.39
N HIS A 135 -24.95 3.00 13.60
CA HIS A 135 -23.97 2.01 14.04
C HIS A 135 -22.58 2.61 14.30
N HIS A 136 -22.46 3.94 14.39
CA HIS A 136 -21.19 4.65 14.58
C HIS A 136 -20.18 4.44 13.44
N VAL A 137 -20.66 4.14 12.23
CA VAL A 137 -19.82 3.95 11.05
C VAL A 137 -19.89 5.19 10.14
N PRO A 138 -18.76 5.77 9.71
CA PRO A 138 -18.71 6.87 8.75
C PRO A 138 -18.98 6.36 7.32
N LEU A 139 -20.24 6.04 7.00
CA LEU A 139 -20.64 5.38 5.75
C LEU A 139 -20.17 6.13 4.49
N ASN A 140 -20.26 7.46 4.48
CA ASN A 140 -19.83 8.27 3.32
C ASN A 140 -18.32 8.14 3.06
N ALA A 141 -17.51 8.04 4.11
CA ALA A 141 -16.07 7.84 3.99
C ALA A 141 -15.73 6.42 3.49
N VAL A 142 -16.49 5.41 3.92
CA VAL A 142 -16.37 4.04 3.42
C VAL A 142 -16.69 3.98 1.92
N LEU A 143 -17.82 4.57 1.51
CA LEU A 143 -18.23 4.58 0.10
C LEU A 143 -17.24 5.35 -0.78
N ALA A 144 -16.74 6.51 -0.33
CA ALA A 144 -15.72 7.25 -1.06
C ALA A 144 -14.43 6.45 -1.22
N SER A 145 -13.98 5.75 -0.18
CA SER A 145 -12.79 4.90 -0.23
C SER A 145 -12.98 3.72 -1.19
N ALA A 146 -14.15 3.07 -1.16
CA ALA A 146 -14.49 1.98 -2.06
C ALA A 146 -14.57 2.45 -3.52
N LEU A 147 -15.24 3.57 -3.80
CA LEU A 147 -15.33 4.16 -5.13
C LEU A 147 -13.95 4.57 -5.65
N GLY A 148 -13.10 5.15 -4.81
CA GLY A 148 -11.72 5.49 -5.17
C GLY A 148 -10.90 4.26 -5.55
N GLY A 149 -11.03 3.15 -4.81
CA GLY A 149 -10.42 1.88 -5.15
C GLY A 149 -10.91 1.30 -6.48
N ILE A 150 -12.22 1.35 -6.73
CA ILE A 150 -12.83 0.91 -8.00
C ILE A 150 -12.27 1.74 -9.15
N VAL A 151 -12.29 3.07 -9.05
CA VAL A 151 -11.77 3.97 -10.10
C VAL A 151 -10.28 3.70 -10.38
N LEU A 152 -9.47 3.54 -9.33
CA LEU A 152 -8.04 3.24 -9.46
C LEU A 152 -7.79 1.89 -10.16
N THR A 153 -8.69 0.93 -9.99
CA THR A 153 -8.57 -0.43 -10.55
C THR A 153 -9.25 -0.60 -11.90
N LEU A 154 -10.01 0.39 -12.40
CA LEU A 154 -10.64 0.33 -13.72
C LEU A 154 -9.69 -0.06 -14.86
N PRO A 155 -8.42 0.41 -14.92
CA PRO A 155 -7.48 -0.03 -15.94
C PRO A 155 -7.25 -1.54 -16.00
N ALA A 156 -7.52 -2.28 -14.91
CA ALA A 156 -7.41 -3.73 -14.86
C ALA A 156 -8.47 -4.47 -15.69
N LEU A 157 -9.53 -3.80 -16.13
CA LEU A 157 -10.53 -4.36 -17.04
C LEU A 157 -9.97 -4.60 -18.45
N TRP A 158 -8.92 -3.88 -18.83
CA TRP A 158 -8.24 -4.06 -20.11
C TRP A 158 -7.00 -4.93 -19.93
N LYS A 159 -6.96 -6.05 -20.67
CA LYS A 159 -5.80 -6.94 -20.65
C LYS A 159 -4.61 -6.28 -21.35
N SER A 160 -3.45 -6.32 -20.72
CA SER A 160 -2.21 -5.91 -21.38
C SER A 160 -1.88 -6.90 -22.50
N PRO A 161 -1.50 -6.43 -23.71
CA PRO A 161 -1.08 -7.30 -24.81
C PRO A 161 0.25 -8.01 -24.51
N THR A 162 0.96 -7.60 -23.46
CA THR A 162 2.25 -8.18 -23.04
C THR A 162 2.11 -9.40 -22.11
N GLY A 163 0.89 -9.83 -21.78
CA GLY A 163 0.63 -10.92 -20.83
C GLY A 163 1.02 -10.63 -19.37
N ALA A 164 1.71 -9.51 -19.10
CA ALA A 164 1.99 -9.03 -17.76
C ALA A 164 0.73 -8.37 -17.15
N PRO A 165 0.42 -8.62 -15.87
CA PRO A 165 -0.69 -7.97 -15.16
C PRO A 165 -0.32 -6.53 -14.77
N THR A 166 -0.07 -5.68 -15.78
CA THR A 166 0.42 -4.29 -15.63
C THR A 166 -0.44 -3.48 -14.67
N ALA A 167 -1.77 -3.57 -14.77
CA ALA A 167 -2.66 -2.82 -13.90
C ALA A 167 -2.52 -3.24 -12.43
N PHE A 168 -2.41 -4.54 -12.15
CA PHE A 168 -2.19 -5.02 -10.79
C PHE A 168 -0.86 -4.50 -10.23
N TYR A 169 0.22 -4.58 -11.01
CA TYR A 169 1.51 -4.03 -10.58
C TYR A 169 1.43 -2.52 -10.38
N ALA A 170 0.81 -1.76 -11.27
CA ALA A 170 0.64 -0.32 -11.11
C ALA A 170 -0.11 0.04 -9.80
N VAL A 171 -1.21 -0.66 -9.47
CA VAL A 171 -1.92 -0.43 -8.19
C VAL A 171 -1.04 -0.76 -6.99
N VAL A 172 -0.32 -1.88 -7.03
CA VAL A 172 0.63 -2.26 -5.98
C VAL A 172 1.70 -1.17 -5.82
N SER A 173 2.19 -0.60 -6.92
CA SER A 173 3.12 0.53 -6.88
C SER A 173 2.53 1.78 -6.25
N VAL A 174 1.31 2.17 -6.62
CA VAL A 174 0.63 3.31 -6.01
C VAL A 174 0.50 3.11 -4.50
N CYS A 175 0.07 1.92 -4.06
CA CYS A 175 -0.10 1.61 -2.64
C CYS A 175 1.22 1.76 -1.87
N VAL A 176 2.28 1.13 -2.37
CA VAL A 176 3.61 1.14 -1.74
C VAL A 176 4.17 2.55 -1.69
N ILE A 177 4.26 3.24 -2.83
CA ILE A 177 4.86 4.58 -2.90
C ILE A 177 4.08 5.56 -2.01
N SER A 178 2.74 5.55 -2.08
CA SER A 178 1.93 6.51 -1.32
C SER A 178 2.10 6.33 0.19
N LEU A 179 2.15 5.09 0.67
CA LEU A 179 2.38 4.79 2.08
C LEU A 179 3.80 5.21 2.52
N TYR A 180 4.83 4.86 1.74
CA TYR A 180 6.21 5.19 2.10
C TYR A 180 6.48 6.70 2.02
N LEU A 181 5.92 7.43 1.06
CA LEU A 181 6.01 8.90 1.02
C LEU A 181 5.29 9.53 2.23
N ALA A 182 4.17 8.96 2.67
CA ALA A 182 3.51 9.41 3.90
C ALA A 182 4.40 9.24 5.14
N PHE A 183 5.18 8.16 5.22
CA PHE A 183 6.16 7.94 6.30
C PHE A 183 7.45 8.75 6.14
N LEU A 184 7.84 9.11 4.92
CA LEU A 184 9.03 9.91 4.66
C LEU A 184 8.99 11.25 5.40
N ILE A 185 7.82 11.89 5.43
CA ILE A 185 7.61 13.18 6.07
C ILE A 185 7.94 13.14 7.58
N PRO A 186 7.31 12.31 8.42
CA PRO A 186 7.64 12.24 9.85
C PRO A 186 9.06 11.74 10.12
N ILE A 187 9.60 10.82 9.30
CA ILE A 187 11.00 10.34 9.44
C ILE A 187 11.99 11.49 9.21
N TYR A 188 11.78 12.27 8.16
CA TYR A 188 12.57 13.46 7.85
C TYR A 188 12.44 14.54 8.93
N GLN A 189 11.22 14.82 9.37
CA GLN A 189 10.96 15.77 10.47
C GLN A 189 11.63 15.34 11.78
N ARG A 190 11.63 14.04 12.09
CA ARG A 190 12.35 13.50 13.26
C ARG A 190 13.86 13.69 13.14
N LEU A 191 14.42 13.51 11.95
CA LEU A 191 15.85 13.73 11.69
C LEU A 191 16.20 15.22 11.85
N LYS A 192 15.38 16.11 11.28
CA LYS A 192 15.55 17.57 11.37
C LYS A 192 15.41 18.10 12.80
N ALA A 193 14.51 17.51 13.59
CA ALA A 193 14.33 17.88 14.99
C ALA A 193 15.56 17.54 15.86
N GLY A 194 16.36 16.55 15.46
CA GLY A 194 17.58 16.16 16.15
C GLY A 194 17.35 15.94 17.66
N ASP A 195 18.09 16.68 18.48
CA ASP A 195 18.04 16.60 19.94
C ASP A 195 16.92 17.46 20.56
N LYS A 196 16.25 18.31 19.75
CA LYS A 196 15.04 19.04 20.19
C LYS A 196 13.80 18.15 20.26
N PHE A 197 13.90 16.91 19.77
CA PHE A 197 12.80 15.95 19.79
C PHE A 197 12.54 15.45 21.21
N LYS A 198 11.32 15.66 21.72
CA LYS A 198 10.87 15.10 23.00
C LYS A 198 10.55 13.63 22.81
N ALA A 199 11.40 12.75 23.34
CA ALA A 199 11.20 11.30 23.26
C ALA A 199 10.00 10.86 24.12
N GLY A 200 9.16 9.98 23.57
CA GLY A 200 8.10 9.30 24.32
C GLY A 200 8.62 8.09 25.10
N ALA A 201 7.69 7.36 25.74
CA ALA A 201 8.00 6.16 26.52
C ALA A 201 8.74 5.07 25.74
N TRP A 202 8.56 5.02 24.41
CA TRP A 202 9.33 4.18 23.51
C TRP A 202 10.21 5.05 22.60
N THR A 203 11.51 4.81 22.60
CA THR A 203 12.49 5.57 21.80
C THR A 203 13.56 4.66 21.20
N LEU A 204 14.04 5.03 20.01
CA LEU A 204 15.18 4.39 19.34
C LEU A 204 16.53 4.80 19.96
N GLY A 205 16.52 5.68 20.97
CA GLY A 205 17.74 6.23 21.56
C GLY A 205 18.54 7.00 20.51
N SER A 206 19.86 6.80 20.48
CA SER A 206 20.77 7.42 19.49
C SER A 206 20.66 6.81 18.09
N LYS A 207 20.00 5.64 17.93
CA LYS A 207 19.93 4.90 16.66
C LYS A 207 19.13 5.62 15.58
N TYR A 208 18.29 6.60 15.95
CA TYR A 208 17.48 7.37 14.99
C TYR A 208 18.33 8.01 13.89
N LYS A 209 19.58 8.42 14.18
CA LYS A 209 20.43 9.14 13.22
C LYS A 209 20.70 8.31 11.98
N TRP A 210 21.22 7.09 12.16
CA TRP A 210 21.52 6.21 11.02
C TRP A 210 20.25 5.54 10.47
N MET A 211 19.32 5.11 11.33
CA MET A 211 18.10 4.43 10.89
C MET A 211 17.22 5.31 10.02
N ASN A 212 17.06 6.59 10.38
CA ASN A 212 16.26 7.52 9.59
C ASN A 212 16.93 7.83 8.24
N ILE A 213 18.26 7.95 8.20
CA ILE A 213 18.98 8.18 6.94
C ILE A 213 18.81 6.97 6.01
N VAL A 214 18.99 5.76 6.53
CA VAL A 214 18.78 4.52 5.76
C VAL A 214 17.34 4.44 5.26
N ALA A 215 16.34 4.72 6.12
CA ALA A 215 14.94 4.70 5.72
C ALA A 215 14.63 5.75 4.63
N ILE A 216 15.16 6.97 4.74
CA ILE A 216 14.98 8.01 3.70
C ILE A 216 15.59 7.55 2.38
N ALA A 217 16.81 7.00 2.41
CA ALA A 217 17.48 6.49 1.22
C ALA A 217 16.70 5.34 0.58
N GLU A 218 16.26 4.37 1.39
CA GLU A 218 15.45 3.23 0.95
C GLU A 218 14.15 3.72 0.27
N ILE A 219 13.37 4.56 0.95
CA ILE A 219 12.12 5.14 0.42
C ILE A 219 12.36 5.87 -0.91
N SER A 220 13.46 6.62 -1.01
CA SER A 220 13.81 7.35 -2.23
C SER A 220 14.11 6.41 -3.39
N ILE A 221 14.92 5.37 -3.16
CA ILE A 221 15.29 4.36 -4.16
C ILE A 221 14.06 3.59 -4.64
N ILE A 222 13.21 3.15 -3.71
CA ILE A 222 11.97 2.41 -3.99
C ILE A 222 10.98 3.28 -4.76
N SER A 223 10.82 4.54 -4.37
CA SER A 223 9.90 5.45 -5.06
C SER A 223 10.28 5.60 -6.54
N ILE A 224 11.58 5.66 -6.85
CA ILE A 224 12.07 5.71 -8.23
C ILE A 224 11.83 4.35 -8.92
N TYR A 225 12.23 3.25 -8.30
CA TYR A 225 12.12 1.90 -8.88
C TYR A 225 10.67 1.53 -9.24
N PHE A 226 9.71 1.85 -8.38
CA PHE A 226 8.30 1.48 -8.56
C PHE A 226 7.55 2.34 -9.58
N ILE A 227 8.16 3.44 -10.02
CA ILE A 227 7.67 4.36 -11.06
C ILE A 227 8.13 3.91 -12.46
N LEU A 228 9.14 3.04 -12.55
CA LEU A 228 9.69 2.58 -13.83
C LEU A 228 8.68 1.73 -14.62
N PRO A 229 8.77 1.71 -15.97
CA PRO A 229 7.98 0.83 -16.81
C PRO A 229 8.26 -0.66 -16.53
N PHE A 230 7.22 -1.48 -16.47
CA PHE A 230 7.36 -2.94 -16.28
C PHE A 230 7.75 -3.68 -17.56
N SER A 231 7.58 -3.05 -18.72
CA SER A 231 7.95 -3.61 -20.02
C SER A 231 8.36 -2.50 -20.99
N PRO A 232 9.14 -2.82 -22.04
CA PRO A 232 9.50 -1.86 -23.07
C PRO A 232 8.28 -1.21 -23.74
N ALA A 233 7.17 -1.94 -23.89
CA ALA A 233 5.91 -1.45 -24.45
C ALA A 233 5.21 -0.39 -23.59
N GLY A 234 5.57 -0.28 -22.31
CA GLY A 234 5.09 0.77 -21.41
C GLY A 234 5.90 2.06 -21.45
N THR A 235 6.98 2.12 -22.25
CA THR A 235 7.88 3.27 -22.32
C THR A 235 7.47 4.19 -23.47
N PRO A 236 7.09 5.45 -23.20
CA PRO A 236 6.80 6.42 -24.26
C PRO A 236 8.00 6.57 -25.21
N GLY A 237 7.75 6.50 -26.51
CA GLY A 237 8.79 6.55 -27.55
C GLY A 237 9.29 5.20 -28.05
N ASN A 238 8.79 4.08 -27.51
CA ASN A 238 9.02 2.76 -28.11
C ASN A 238 8.07 2.53 -29.31
N LYS A 239 8.54 1.83 -30.34
CA LYS A 239 7.75 1.40 -31.50
C LYS A 239 6.54 0.54 -31.13
N ASP A 240 6.66 -0.24 -30.05
CA ASP A 240 5.61 -1.15 -29.57
C ASP A 240 4.82 -0.53 -28.40
N PHE A 241 4.78 0.81 -28.30
CA PHE A 241 4.13 1.51 -27.20
C PHE A 241 2.61 1.26 -27.16
N THR A 242 2.10 0.93 -25.98
CA THR A 242 0.67 0.81 -25.73
C THR A 242 0.28 1.33 -24.36
N TRP A 243 -0.83 2.07 -24.30
CA TRP A 243 -1.38 2.63 -23.07
C TRP A 243 -1.72 1.56 -22.03
N THR A 244 -2.09 0.35 -22.46
CA THR A 244 -2.42 -0.76 -21.56
C THR A 244 -1.20 -1.38 -20.87
N ALA A 245 0.02 -1.06 -21.33
CA ALA A 245 1.28 -1.51 -20.73
C ALA A 245 1.98 -0.41 -19.91
N VAL A 246 1.40 0.78 -19.81
CA VAL A 246 1.95 1.89 -19.05
C VAL A 246 1.77 1.64 -17.55
N ASN A 247 2.86 1.77 -16.79
CA ASN A 247 2.78 1.90 -15.35
C ASN A 247 2.18 3.28 -15.01
N TYR A 248 0.91 3.31 -14.63
CA TYR A 248 0.20 4.55 -14.30
C TYR A 248 0.39 5.02 -12.85
N ALA A 249 1.18 4.30 -12.04
CA ALA A 249 1.52 4.73 -10.69
C ALA A 249 2.09 6.15 -10.58
N PRO A 250 3.00 6.60 -11.47
CA PRO A 250 3.55 7.95 -11.43
C PRO A 250 2.48 9.02 -11.70
N ILE A 251 1.52 8.72 -12.57
CA ILE A 251 0.43 9.63 -12.93
C ILE A 251 -0.50 9.79 -11.72
N VAL A 252 -0.88 8.69 -11.08
CA VAL A 252 -1.79 8.71 -9.92
C VAL A 252 -1.11 9.37 -8.72
N THR A 253 0.08 8.90 -8.33
CA THR A 253 0.78 9.43 -7.15
C THR A 253 1.24 10.87 -7.38
N GLY A 254 1.83 11.18 -8.54
CA GLY A 254 2.24 12.54 -8.88
C GLY A 254 1.06 13.50 -8.98
N GLY A 255 -0.03 13.07 -9.64
CA GLY A 255 -1.27 13.85 -9.71
C GLY A 255 -1.85 14.14 -8.34
N ALA A 256 -1.92 13.14 -7.45
CA ALA A 256 -2.37 13.33 -6.08
C ALA A 256 -1.50 14.33 -5.29
N LEU A 257 -0.18 14.23 -5.39
CA LEU A 257 0.75 15.17 -4.74
C LEU A 257 0.58 16.60 -5.25
N VAL A 258 0.41 16.78 -6.57
CA VAL A 258 0.16 18.09 -7.18
C VAL A 258 -1.17 18.67 -6.69
N ILE A 259 -2.25 17.87 -6.67
CA ILE A 259 -3.55 18.30 -6.15
C ILE A 259 -3.44 18.72 -4.68
N LEU A 260 -2.75 17.95 -3.85
CA LEU A 260 -2.52 18.29 -2.44
C LEU A 260 -1.69 19.57 -2.30
N TRP A 261 -0.66 19.75 -3.12
CA TRP A 261 0.18 20.95 -3.12
C TRP A 261 -0.62 22.20 -3.53
N ILE A 262 -1.46 22.10 -4.56
CA ILE A 262 -2.36 23.17 -5.00
C ILE A 262 -3.35 23.49 -3.87
N TRP A 263 -4.02 22.48 -3.31
CA TRP A 263 -4.98 22.64 -2.23
C TRP A 263 -4.37 23.31 -1.00
N TRP A 264 -3.17 22.87 -0.60
CA TRP A 264 -2.43 23.46 0.51
C TRP A 264 -2.14 24.95 0.28
N ASN A 265 -1.66 25.30 -0.91
CA ASN A 265 -1.28 26.66 -1.24
C ASN A 265 -2.46 27.61 -1.44
N LEU A 266 -3.56 27.14 -2.01
CA LEU A 266 -4.73 27.98 -2.27
C LEU A 266 -5.61 28.15 -1.03
N SER A 267 -5.76 27.08 -0.25
CA SER A 267 -6.78 26.98 0.80
C SER A 267 -6.17 26.61 2.15
N ALA A 268 -5.69 25.37 2.33
CA ALA A 268 -5.49 24.78 3.66
C ALA A 268 -4.52 25.57 4.56
N LYS A 269 -3.44 26.15 4.01
CA LYS A 269 -2.46 26.92 4.79
C LYS A 269 -3.04 28.16 5.49
N LYS A 270 -4.20 28.67 5.03
CA LYS A 270 -4.82 29.89 5.54
C LYS A 270 -5.72 29.66 6.76
N TRP A 271 -6.22 28.44 6.95
CA TRP A 271 -7.25 28.15 7.96
C TRP A 271 -7.01 26.86 8.75
N PHE A 272 -6.12 25.97 8.31
CA PHE A 272 -5.83 24.73 9.03
C PHE A 272 -4.86 24.99 10.18
N THR A 273 -5.35 24.90 11.41
CA THR A 273 -4.59 25.16 12.64
C THR A 273 -4.03 23.90 13.30
N GLY A 274 -4.07 22.76 12.61
CA GLY A 274 -3.66 21.45 13.15
C GLY A 274 -4.78 20.69 13.87
N PRO A 275 -4.47 19.53 14.48
CA PRO A 275 -5.44 18.71 15.19
C PRO A 275 -6.09 19.50 16.32
N ARG A 276 -7.42 19.54 16.38
CA ARG A 276 -8.13 20.18 17.49
C ARG A 276 -8.04 19.24 18.70
N SER A 277 -7.30 19.67 19.72
CA SER A 277 -7.25 18.98 21.01
C SER A 277 -8.62 19.05 21.67
N ASN A 278 -9.30 17.90 21.77
CA ASN A 278 -10.48 17.76 22.62
C ASN A 278 -10.06 17.31 24.03
N LEU A 279 -9.29 18.15 24.71
CA LEU A 279 -9.28 18.16 26.18
C LEU A 279 -10.27 19.22 26.62
#